data_AF-A0A6J7PQS7-F1
#
_entry.id   AF-A0A6J7PQS7-F1
#
_cell.length_a   1.000
_cell.length_b   1.000
_cell.length_c   1.000
_cell.angle_alpha   90.00
_cell.angle_beta   90.00
_cell.angle_gamma   90.00
#
_symmetry.space_group_name_H-M   'P 1'
#
loop_
_entity.id
_entity.type
_entity.pdbx_description
1 polymer ?
#
loop_
_entity_poly.entity_id
_entity_poly.type
_entity_poly.pdbx_seq_one_letter_code
_entity_poly.pdbx_strand_id
1 'polypeptide(L)'
;MSEPISDPTSTPDWSLGKCLQWSAGLLAIAAAGIHFGVMGEHAGVSWSHGLFFAFSAWLQLAFAGWILWRPTRSAAIFGVVLNAAIIAVWIVSRTAGIPIGGDGSPEAFGFSDTLCALFEFGAIAACIGLLSPSVAASRISRLVGVIGVSIIGVVAVSLATAAFTPTFVDTQGDGHDHAASANGAGHSHGGATVATPVATNADGFPLFGTTPCEKAGPPASKGQVLDAEGHDHRGPYAQELLTPAERQSLVAEQEQARAVAIKYPTVATAEDAGYRKSTAYVPCIGAHYTNTALAIGFNASTPSELLYDGTAPDSKIIGLSYLVWHPGGAPEGFAGPNDRWHQHTFNGGLCMKGGLVVGGEQLSKAECAQRGGFKVGLQDIWMVHDWVVPGFECSWGVFAGECPELGGKPGGTAWD
;
A
#
# COMPACT_ATOMS: atom_id res chain seq x y z
N MET A 1 -64.59 0.22 42.07
CA MET A 1 -64.10 -0.32 40.79
C MET A 1 -62.75 0.35 40.55
N SER A 2 -61.67 -0.37 40.83
CA SER A 2 -60.31 0.15 40.79
C SER A 2 -59.76 -0.08 39.38
N GLU A 3 -59.29 0.96 38.71
CA GLU A 3 -58.57 0.85 37.43
C GLU A 3 -57.27 0.03 37.61
N PRO A 4 -56.89 -0.80 36.62
CA PRO A 4 -55.63 -1.52 36.67
C PRO A 4 -54.46 -0.55 36.47
N ILE A 5 -53.48 -0.65 37.38
CA ILE A 5 -52.20 0.06 37.33
C ILE A 5 -51.45 -0.39 36.07
N SER A 6 -51.13 0.56 35.18
CA SER A 6 -50.25 0.34 34.03
C SER A 6 -48.85 -0.05 34.50
N ASP A 7 -48.38 -1.24 34.10
CA ASP A 7 -47.05 -1.77 34.42
C ASP A 7 -45.93 -0.89 33.79
N PRO A 8 -45.09 -0.22 34.60
CA PRO A 8 -44.02 0.66 34.12
C PRO A 8 -42.81 -0.09 33.55
N THR A 9 -42.83 -1.43 33.49
CA THR A 9 -41.70 -2.24 32.99
C THR A 9 -41.78 -2.65 31.52
N SER A 10 -42.84 -2.27 30.80
CA SER A 10 -42.94 -2.50 29.35
C SER A 10 -42.00 -1.56 28.57
N THR A 11 -40.71 -1.90 28.53
CA THR A 11 -39.76 -1.25 27.63
C THR A 11 -40.30 -1.37 26.20
N PRO A 12 -40.33 -0.29 25.38
CA PRO A 12 -40.91 -0.35 24.05
C PRO A 12 -40.23 -1.45 23.22
N ASP A 13 -41.03 -2.46 22.85
CA ASP A 13 -40.58 -3.61 22.07
C ASP A 13 -39.94 -3.13 20.76
N TRP A 14 -38.76 -3.66 20.45
CA TRP A 14 -38.09 -3.42 19.18
C TRP A 14 -38.70 -4.37 18.14
N SER A 15 -39.14 -3.87 16.99
CA SER A 15 -39.62 -4.75 15.92
C SER A 15 -38.45 -5.32 15.14
N LEU A 16 -38.57 -6.57 14.69
CA LEU A 16 -37.61 -7.18 13.77
C LEU A 16 -37.47 -6.34 12.49
N GLY A 17 -38.55 -5.67 12.05
CA GLY A 17 -38.49 -4.68 10.97
C GLY A 17 -37.49 -3.55 11.21
N LYS A 18 -37.36 -3.02 12.44
CA LYS A 18 -36.33 -2.02 12.74
C LYS A 18 -34.92 -2.62 12.64
N CYS A 19 -34.69 -3.85 13.12
CA CYS A 19 -33.39 -4.50 12.94
C CYS A 19 -33.04 -4.64 11.46
N LEU A 20 -33.96 -5.17 10.65
CA LEU A 20 -33.76 -5.37 9.21
C LEU A 20 -33.50 -4.05 8.48
N GLN A 21 -34.21 -2.97 8.85
CA GLN A 21 -33.98 -1.63 8.31
C GLN A 21 -32.55 -1.16 8.57
N TRP A 22 -32.08 -1.24 9.82
CA TRP A 22 -30.72 -0.83 10.18
C TRP A 22 -29.66 -1.71 9.54
N SER A 23 -29.86 -3.04 9.53
CA SER A 23 -28.94 -3.98 8.86
C SER A 23 -28.84 -3.70 7.36
N ALA A 24 -29.95 -3.48 6.66
CA ALA A 24 -29.94 -3.15 5.24
C ALA A 24 -29.15 -1.86 4.95
N GLY A 25 -29.34 -0.83 5.76
CA GLY A 25 -28.61 0.43 5.64
C GLY A 25 -27.11 0.27 5.89
N LEU A 26 -26.71 -0.41 6.97
CA LEU A 26 -25.31 -0.62 7.34
C LEU A 26 -24.56 -1.46 6.30
N LEU A 27 -25.18 -2.53 5.80
CA LEU A 27 -24.59 -3.38 4.77
C LEU A 27 -24.42 -2.63 3.44
N ALA A 28 -25.40 -1.81 3.06
CA ALA A 28 -25.30 -0.97 1.87
C ALA A 28 -24.20 0.10 1.99
N ILE A 29 -24.01 0.69 3.18
CA ILE A 29 -22.89 1.62 3.44
C ILE A 29 -21.55 0.91 3.31
N ALA A 30 -21.42 -0.31 3.86
CA ALA A 30 -20.19 -1.08 3.77
C ALA A 30 -19.85 -1.49 2.32
N ALA A 31 -20.85 -1.95 1.55
CA ALA A 31 -20.69 -2.25 0.13
C ALA A 31 -20.27 -1.00 -0.67
N ALA A 32 -20.91 0.15 -0.42
CA ALA A 32 -20.54 1.41 -1.05
C ALA A 32 -19.10 1.83 -0.75
N GLY A 33 -18.63 1.61 0.48
CA GLY A 33 -17.24 1.86 0.87
C GLY A 33 -16.25 1.03 0.03
N ILE A 34 -16.52 -0.27 -0.13
CA ILE A 34 -15.69 -1.15 -0.98
C ILE A 34 -15.70 -0.67 -2.43
N HIS A 35 -16.86 -0.36 -3.00
CA HIS A 35 -16.97 0.15 -4.37
C HIS A 35 -16.19 1.45 -4.59
N PHE A 36 -16.24 2.40 -3.65
CA PHE A 36 -15.41 3.61 -3.74
C PHE A 36 -13.91 3.31 -3.68
N GLY A 37 -13.50 2.37 -2.84
CA GLY A 37 -12.08 2.05 -2.70
C GLY A 37 -11.48 1.35 -3.91
N VAL A 38 -12.23 0.46 -4.59
CA VAL A 38 -11.75 -0.22 -5.82
C VAL A 38 -11.93 0.63 -7.09
N MET A 39 -12.66 1.75 -7.00
CA MET A 39 -12.97 2.63 -8.14
C MET A 39 -11.72 3.12 -8.89
N GLY A 40 -10.66 3.50 -8.15
CA GLY A 40 -9.45 4.08 -8.73
C GLY A 40 -8.67 3.09 -9.59
N GLU A 41 -8.50 1.87 -9.08
CA GLU A 41 -7.86 0.75 -9.79
C GLU A 41 -8.62 0.41 -11.08
N HIS A 42 -9.94 0.29 -10.99
CA HIS A 42 -10.78 -0.04 -12.15
C HIS A 42 -10.85 1.10 -13.18
N ALA A 43 -10.71 2.36 -12.75
CA ALA A 43 -10.54 3.49 -13.67
C ALA A 43 -9.23 3.40 -14.45
N GLY A 44 -8.19 2.77 -13.89
CA GLY A 44 -6.91 2.46 -14.54
C GLY A 44 -7.04 1.41 -15.64
N VAL A 45 -7.97 0.44 -15.50
CA VAL A 45 -8.29 -0.54 -16.56
C VAL A 45 -9.10 0.13 -17.68
N SER A 46 -10.22 0.77 -17.33
CA SER A 46 -10.93 1.66 -18.24
C SER A 46 -11.88 2.59 -17.49
N TRP A 47 -12.06 3.81 -18.02
CA TRP A 47 -12.92 4.83 -17.41
C TRP A 47 -14.37 4.34 -17.19
N SER A 48 -14.88 3.44 -18.03
CA SER A 48 -16.23 2.87 -17.88
C SER A 48 -16.36 1.94 -16.68
N HIS A 49 -15.32 1.17 -16.36
CA HIS A 49 -15.30 0.33 -15.15
C HIS A 49 -15.25 1.20 -13.90
N GLY A 50 -14.34 2.18 -13.85
CA GLY A 50 -14.29 3.14 -12.74
C GLY A 50 -15.63 3.86 -12.50
N LEU A 51 -16.31 4.31 -13.56
CA LEU A 51 -17.63 4.92 -13.43
C LEU A 51 -18.69 3.96 -12.89
N PHE A 52 -18.70 2.69 -13.32
CA PHE A 52 -19.65 1.71 -12.80
C PHE A 52 -19.56 1.60 -11.27
N PHE A 53 -18.34 1.46 -10.73
CA PHE A 53 -18.12 1.40 -9.29
C PHE A 53 -18.53 2.69 -8.58
N ALA A 54 -18.22 3.85 -9.15
CA ALA A 54 -18.65 5.14 -8.62
C ALA A 54 -20.17 5.26 -8.54
N PHE A 55 -20.88 4.89 -9.61
CA PHE A 55 -22.35 4.94 -9.66
C PHE A 55 -22.98 3.94 -8.68
N SER A 56 -22.48 2.71 -8.62
CA SER A 56 -22.94 1.69 -7.68
C SER A 56 -22.81 2.17 -6.23
N ALA A 57 -21.65 2.74 -5.87
CA ALA A 57 -21.41 3.29 -4.54
C ALA A 57 -22.39 4.42 -4.18
N TRP A 58 -22.60 5.39 -5.08
CA TRP A 58 -23.54 6.49 -4.84
C TRP A 58 -24.99 6.01 -4.72
N LEU A 59 -25.40 5.05 -5.56
CA LEU A 59 -26.74 4.46 -5.49
C LEU A 59 -26.95 3.69 -4.17
N GLN A 60 -25.94 2.96 -3.70
CA GLN A 60 -26.00 2.23 -2.43
C GLN A 60 -26.03 3.19 -1.22
N LEU A 61 -25.29 4.29 -1.24
CA LEU A 61 -25.40 5.34 -0.21
C LEU A 61 -26.76 6.04 -0.24
N ALA A 62 -27.28 6.36 -1.43
CA ALA A 62 -28.61 6.96 -1.57
C ALA A 62 -29.71 6.02 -1.06
N PHE A 63 -29.61 4.72 -1.37
CA PHE A 63 -30.47 3.68 -0.81
C PHE A 63 -30.37 3.63 0.72
N ALA A 64 -29.16 3.59 1.29
CA ALA A 64 -28.95 3.55 2.73
C ALA A 64 -29.59 4.77 3.43
N GLY A 65 -29.37 5.98 2.89
CA GLY A 65 -30.01 7.20 3.38
C GLY A 65 -31.53 7.12 3.31
N TRP A 66 -32.08 6.61 2.20
CA TRP A 66 -33.52 6.48 2.01
C TRP A 66 -34.15 5.47 2.98
N ILE A 67 -33.60 4.26 3.11
CA ILE A 67 -34.17 3.21 3.95
C ILE A 67 -34.06 3.55 5.44
N LEU A 68 -32.99 4.22 5.87
CA LEU A 68 -32.80 4.66 7.25
C LEU A 68 -33.70 5.85 7.61
N TRP A 69 -33.91 6.79 6.69
CA TRP A 69 -34.76 7.96 6.93
C TRP A 69 -36.27 7.66 6.80
N ARG A 70 -36.65 6.92 5.75
CA ARG A 70 -38.05 6.60 5.42
C ARG A 70 -38.19 5.15 4.93
N PRO A 71 -38.38 4.18 5.84
CA PRO A 71 -38.50 2.76 5.49
C PRO A 71 -39.84 2.45 4.80
N THR A 72 -39.91 2.72 3.51
CA THR A 72 -41.08 2.46 2.67
C THR A 72 -40.93 1.13 1.93
N ARG A 73 -42.06 0.55 1.50
CA ARG A 73 -42.05 -0.63 0.61
C ARG A 73 -41.24 -0.38 -0.66
N SER A 74 -41.33 0.82 -1.23
CA SER A 74 -40.57 1.23 -2.42
C SER A 74 -39.06 1.28 -2.16
N ALA A 75 -38.62 1.77 -0.99
CA ALA A 75 -37.22 1.76 -0.61
C ALA A 75 -36.67 0.32 -0.52
N ALA A 76 -37.43 -0.60 0.09
CA ALA A 76 -37.03 -2.00 0.18
C ALA A 76 -36.98 -2.69 -1.20
N ILE A 77 -37.96 -2.44 -2.08
CA ILE A 77 -37.93 -2.96 -3.47
C ILE A 77 -36.73 -2.39 -4.23
N PHE A 78 -36.45 -1.09 -4.09
CA PHE A 78 -35.28 -0.48 -4.71
C PHE A 78 -33.98 -1.12 -4.22
N GLY A 79 -33.85 -1.35 -2.91
CA GLY A 79 -32.70 -2.06 -2.33
C GLY A 79 -32.50 -3.47 -2.90
N VAL A 80 -33.59 -4.23 -3.09
CA VAL A 80 -33.51 -5.55 -3.74
C VAL A 80 -33.02 -5.42 -5.18
N VAL A 81 -33.65 -4.55 -5.98
CA VAL A 81 -33.35 -4.41 -7.41
C VAL A 81 -31.92 -3.90 -7.64
N LEU A 82 -31.50 -2.88 -6.89
CA LEU A 82 -30.17 -2.29 -7.01
C LEU A 82 -29.06 -3.33 -6.75
N ASN A 83 -29.10 -3.99 -5.59
CA ASN A 83 -28.07 -4.95 -5.21
C ASN A 83 -28.13 -6.20 -6.09
N ALA A 84 -29.32 -6.66 -6.51
CA ALA A 84 -29.43 -7.79 -7.44
C ALA A 84 -28.82 -7.46 -8.82
N ALA A 85 -28.96 -6.22 -9.29
CA ALA A 85 -28.35 -5.79 -10.54
C ALA A 85 -26.80 -5.77 -10.45
N ILE A 86 -26.25 -5.28 -9.33
CA ILE A 86 -24.80 -5.26 -9.11
C ILE A 86 -24.24 -6.68 -9.02
N ILE A 87 -24.87 -7.56 -8.21
CA ILE A 87 -24.50 -8.97 -8.11
C ILE A 87 -24.59 -9.67 -9.47
N ALA A 88 -25.58 -9.37 -10.30
CA ALA A 88 -25.69 -9.97 -11.63
C ALA A 88 -24.50 -9.60 -12.51
N VAL A 89 -24.07 -8.33 -12.49
CA VAL A 89 -22.85 -7.88 -13.19
C VAL A 89 -21.61 -8.59 -12.66
N TRP A 90 -21.48 -8.70 -11.33
CA TRP A 90 -20.36 -9.42 -10.70
C TRP A 90 -20.35 -10.92 -11.06
N ILE A 91 -21.49 -11.60 -11.08
CA ILE A 91 -21.55 -13.02 -11.52
C ILE A 91 -21.11 -13.14 -12.98
N VAL A 92 -21.55 -12.23 -13.85
CA VAL A 92 -21.15 -12.23 -15.27
C VAL A 92 -19.66 -12.00 -15.40
N SER A 93 -19.06 -11.06 -14.66
CA SER A 93 -17.62 -10.81 -14.73
C SER A 93 -16.80 -12.05 -14.32
N ARG A 94 -17.25 -12.81 -13.32
CA ARG A 94 -16.54 -14.01 -12.84
C ARG A 94 -16.78 -15.28 -13.67
N THR A 95 -17.87 -15.36 -14.43
CA THR A 95 -18.28 -16.60 -15.12
C THR A 95 -18.16 -16.54 -16.64
N ALA A 96 -18.39 -15.38 -17.23
CA ALA A 96 -18.41 -15.17 -18.68
C ALA A 96 -17.46 -14.07 -19.15
N GLY A 97 -17.05 -13.17 -18.25
CA GLY A 97 -16.27 -11.98 -18.56
C GLY A 97 -17.14 -10.83 -19.08
N ILE A 98 -16.62 -9.60 -18.96
CA ILE A 98 -17.29 -8.39 -19.47
C ILE A 98 -16.52 -7.85 -20.68
N PRO A 99 -17.11 -7.84 -21.89
CA PRO A 99 -16.40 -7.42 -23.11
C PRO A 99 -16.24 -5.90 -23.24
N ILE A 100 -16.96 -5.11 -22.43
CA ILE A 100 -16.94 -3.65 -22.51
C ILE A 100 -15.87 -3.14 -21.55
N GLY A 101 -14.73 -2.67 -22.08
CA GLY A 101 -13.67 -2.03 -21.30
C GLY A 101 -12.62 -2.98 -20.70
N GLY A 102 -12.62 -4.25 -21.12
CA GLY A 102 -11.64 -5.29 -20.76
C GLY A 102 -11.41 -6.26 -21.94
N ASP A 103 -10.64 -7.32 -21.74
CA ASP A 103 -10.36 -8.34 -22.77
C ASP A 103 -11.50 -9.37 -22.95
N GLY A 104 -12.54 -9.29 -22.12
CA GLY A 104 -13.71 -10.17 -22.15
C GLY A 104 -13.46 -11.53 -21.52
N SER A 105 -12.31 -11.76 -20.89
CA SER A 105 -12.05 -12.98 -20.12
C SER A 105 -12.77 -12.94 -18.77
N PRO A 106 -13.21 -14.10 -18.21
CA PRO A 106 -13.72 -14.16 -16.86
C PRO A 106 -12.64 -13.76 -15.85
N GLU A 107 -13.01 -12.87 -14.94
CA GLU A 107 -12.10 -12.40 -13.91
C GLU A 107 -12.08 -13.38 -12.71
N ALA A 108 -10.95 -13.47 -12.00
CA ALA A 108 -10.84 -14.31 -10.80
C ALA A 108 -11.64 -13.77 -9.61
N PHE A 109 -12.05 -14.63 -8.67
CA PHE A 109 -12.71 -14.19 -7.44
C PHE A 109 -11.69 -13.55 -6.48
N GLY A 110 -11.89 -12.28 -6.14
CA GLY A 110 -11.09 -11.53 -5.18
C GLY A 110 -11.75 -11.44 -3.80
N PHE A 111 -10.95 -11.20 -2.77
CA PHE A 111 -11.45 -11.06 -1.40
C PHE A 111 -12.43 -9.88 -1.27
N SER A 112 -12.02 -8.69 -1.75
CA SER A 112 -12.80 -7.45 -1.65
C SER A 112 -14.13 -7.55 -2.41
N ASP A 113 -14.12 -8.09 -3.62
CA ASP A 113 -15.33 -8.26 -4.42
C ASP A 113 -16.30 -9.30 -3.82
N THR A 114 -15.78 -10.41 -3.30
CA THR A 114 -16.60 -11.46 -2.71
C THR A 114 -17.24 -10.97 -1.42
N LEU A 115 -16.47 -10.24 -0.61
CA LEU A 115 -16.97 -9.59 0.59
C LEU A 115 -18.05 -8.54 0.26
N CYS A 116 -17.85 -7.73 -0.78
CA CYS A 116 -18.85 -6.77 -1.24
C CYS A 116 -20.15 -7.50 -1.63
N ALA A 117 -20.06 -8.54 -2.45
CA ALA A 117 -21.21 -9.34 -2.85
C ALA A 117 -21.96 -9.94 -1.64
N LEU A 118 -21.24 -10.38 -0.59
CA LEU A 118 -21.86 -10.87 0.64
C LEU A 118 -22.66 -9.77 1.37
N PHE A 119 -22.16 -8.54 1.42
CA PHE A 119 -22.92 -7.41 1.98
C PHE A 119 -24.17 -7.10 1.15
N GLU A 120 -24.06 -7.15 -0.17
CA GLU A 120 -25.18 -6.95 -1.08
C GLU A 120 -26.26 -8.03 -0.91
N PHE A 121 -25.86 -9.32 -0.82
CA PHE A 121 -26.77 -10.42 -0.50
C PHE A 121 -27.46 -10.22 0.86
N GLY A 122 -26.71 -9.79 1.88
CA GLY A 122 -27.27 -9.48 3.19
C GLY A 122 -28.27 -8.33 3.14
N ALA A 123 -27.99 -7.27 2.38
CA ALA A 123 -28.91 -6.15 2.16
C ALA A 123 -30.19 -6.59 1.43
N ILE A 124 -30.07 -7.45 0.42
CA ILE A 124 -31.22 -8.06 -0.28
C ILE A 124 -32.08 -8.86 0.70
N ALA A 125 -31.46 -9.75 1.49
CA ALA A 125 -32.18 -10.58 2.47
C ALA A 125 -32.93 -9.72 3.51
N ALA A 126 -32.28 -8.66 4.00
CA ALA A 126 -32.90 -7.72 4.92
C ALA A 126 -34.10 -6.99 4.29
N CYS A 127 -33.97 -6.54 3.02
CA CYS A 127 -35.05 -5.91 2.29
C CYS A 127 -36.23 -6.87 2.01
N ILE A 128 -35.96 -8.12 1.64
CA ILE A 128 -37.00 -9.14 1.47
C ILE A 128 -37.73 -9.38 2.79
N GLY A 129 -36.99 -9.42 3.92
CA GLY A 129 -37.58 -9.50 5.25
C GLY A 129 -38.51 -8.33 5.57
N LEU A 130 -38.13 -7.10 5.19
CA LEU A 130 -38.98 -5.91 5.34
C LEU A 130 -40.26 -5.96 4.49
N LEU A 131 -40.21 -6.63 3.35
CA LEU A 131 -41.37 -6.81 2.47
C LEU A 131 -42.36 -7.88 2.98
N SER A 132 -41.96 -8.68 3.96
CA SER A 132 -42.80 -9.70 4.60
C SER A 132 -43.47 -9.15 5.86
N PRO A 133 -44.81 -8.93 5.87
CA PRO A 133 -45.49 -8.35 7.01
C PRO A 133 -45.38 -9.18 8.29
N SER A 134 -45.36 -10.51 8.17
CA SER A 134 -45.21 -11.42 9.31
C SER A 134 -43.83 -11.33 9.97
N VAL A 135 -42.77 -11.22 9.15
CA VAL A 135 -41.40 -11.07 9.63
C VAL A 135 -41.20 -9.67 10.23
N ALA A 136 -41.57 -8.62 9.49
CA ALA A 136 -41.37 -7.24 9.95
C ALA A 136 -42.12 -6.91 11.25
N ALA A 137 -43.32 -7.48 11.44
CA ALA A 137 -44.13 -7.29 12.66
C ALA A 137 -43.69 -8.17 13.85
N SER A 138 -42.76 -9.11 13.65
CA SER A 138 -42.26 -9.97 14.72
C SER A 138 -41.56 -9.13 15.79
N ARG A 139 -41.85 -9.43 17.06
CA ARG A 139 -41.26 -8.72 18.21
C ARG A 139 -40.00 -9.43 18.67
N ILE A 140 -38.97 -8.64 18.96
CA ILE A 140 -37.72 -9.13 19.55
C ILE A 140 -37.37 -8.27 20.76
N SER A 141 -36.65 -8.82 21.72
CA SER A 141 -36.17 -8.02 22.85
C SER A 141 -35.24 -6.92 22.33
N ARG A 142 -35.39 -5.70 22.87
CA ARG A 142 -34.57 -4.54 22.47
C ARG A 142 -33.07 -4.83 22.59
N LEU A 143 -32.67 -5.55 23.64
CA LEU A 143 -31.28 -5.93 23.87
C LEU A 143 -30.73 -6.79 22.71
N VAL A 144 -31.47 -7.84 22.31
CA VAL A 144 -31.05 -8.73 21.22
C VAL A 144 -31.03 -7.97 19.89
N GLY A 145 -32.03 -7.12 19.62
CA GLY A 145 -32.09 -6.31 18.41
C GLY A 145 -30.91 -5.34 18.29
N VAL A 146 -30.60 -4.60 19.36
CA VAL A 146 -29.46 -3.66 19.39
C VAL A 146 -28.13 -4.40 19.26
N ILE A 147 -27.92 -5.49 20.00
CA ILE A 147 -26.68 -6.28 19.90
C ILE A 147 -26.49 -6.82 18.48
N GLY A 148 -27.54 -7.38 17.87
CA GLY A 148 -27.48 -7.93 16.52
C GLY A 148 -27.10 -6.88 15.47
N VAL A 149 -27.75 -5.71 15.50
CA VAL A 149 -27.42 -4.60 14.58
C VAL A 149 -26.01 -4.07 14.83
N SER A 150 -25.59 -3.91 16.09
CA SER A 150 -24.25 -3.45 16.43
C SER A 150 -23.17 -4.42 15.97
N ILE A 151 -23.37 -5.73 16.13
CA ILE A 151 -22.43 -6.75 15.63
C ILE A 151 -22.32 -6.66 14.10
N ILE A 152 -23.45 -6.57 13.39
CA ILE A 152 -23.44 -6.41 11.93
C ILE A 152 -22.66 -5.15 11.53
N GLY A 153 -22.91 -4.03 12.21
CA GLY A 153 -22.20 -2.77 11.96
C GLY A 153 -20.70 -2.89 12.18
N VAL A 154 -20.27 -3.44 13.33
CA VAL A 154 -18.85 -3.62 13.66
C VAL A 154 -18.18 -4.58 12.69
N VAL A 155 -18.80 -5.73 12.39
CA VAL A 155 -18.25 -6.72 11.45
C VAL A 155 -18.14 -6.12 10.05
N ALA A 156 -19.17 -5.42 9.57
CA ALA A 156 -19.16 -4.80 8.26
C ALA A 156 -18.06 -3.74 8.13
N VAL A 157 -17.91 -2.87 9.14
CA VAL A 157 -16.86 -1.85 9.17
C VAL A 157 -15.47 -2.48 9.25
N SER A 158 -15.25 -3.45 10.14
CA SER A 158 -13.96 -4.13 10.29
C SER A 158 -13.53 -4.88 9.03
N LEU A 159 -14.46 -5.62 8.40
CA LEU A 159 -14.18 -6.35 7.17
C LEU A 159 -13.98 -5.41 5.98
N ALA A 160 -14.78 -4.35 5.85
CA ALA A 160 -14.56 -3.32 4.84
C ALA A 160 -13.20 -2.63 5.03
N THR A 161 -12.76 -2.40 6.27
CA THR A 161 -11.43 -1.83 6.57
C THR A 161 -10.32 -2.81 6.20
N ALA A 162 -10.48 -4.10 6.50
CA ALA A 162 -9.53 -5.15 6.12
C ALA A 162 -9.38 -5.27 4.59
N ALA A 163 -10.44 -5.02 3.83
CA ALA A 163 -10.39 -5.00 2.37
C ALA A 163 -9.41 -3.93 1.80
N PHE A 164 -9.00 -2.96 2.62
CA PHE A 164 -8.02 -1.91 2.25
C PHE A 164 -6.64 -2.11 2.86
N THR A 165 -6.41 -3.23 3.56
CA THR A 165 -5.07 -3.56 4.07
C THR A 165 -4.21 -4.21 2.97
N PRO A 166 -2.90 -3.91 2.90
CA PRO A 166 -2.02 -4.40 1.83
C PRO A 166 -2.05 -5.92 1.64
N THR A 167 -2.32 -6.68 2.70
CA THR A 167 -2.38 -8.14 2.70
C THR A 167 -3.46 -8.75 1.80
N PHE A 168 -4.49 -7.99 1.41
CA PHE A 168 -5.61 -8.50 0.58
C PHE A 168 -5.76 -7.78 -0.76
N VAL A 169 -4.89 -6.82 -1.06
CA VAL A 169 -4.89 -6.05 -2.32
C VAL A 169 -4.12 -6.80 -3.43
N ASP A 170 -3.18 -7.70 -3.08
CA ASP A 170 -2.24 -8.30 -4.03
C ASP A 170 -2.70 -9.58 -4.77
N THR A 171 -3.90 -10.11 -4.52
CA THR A 171 -4.32 -11.40 -5.12
C THR A 171 -4.98 -11.30 -6.51
N GLN A 172 -4.72 -10.25 -7.29
CA GLN A 172 -5.42 -10.00 -8.56
C GLN A 172 -4.59 -10.18 -9.85
N GLY A 173 -3.32 -10.64 -9.78
CA GLY A 173 -2.48 -10.79 -10.98
C GLY A 173 -1.77 -12.14 -11.13
N ASP A 174 -2.15 -12.87 -12.18
CA ASP A 174 -1.39 -13.87 -12.94
C ASP A 174 -1.04 -15.24 -12.31
N GLY A 175 -1.73 -16.26 -12.82
CA GLY A 175 -1.37 -17.67 -12.68
C GLY A 175 -0.41 -18.13 -13.78
N HIS A 176 0.84 -18.41 -13.42
CA HIS A 176 1.71 -19.31 -14.18
C HIS A 176 2.58 -20.14 -13.23
N ASP A 177 2.23 -21.42 -13.10
CA ASP A 177 2.93 -22.44 -12.34
C ASP A 177 4.26 -22.84 -13.00
N HIS A 178 5.36 -22.85 -12.22
CA HIS A 178 6.46 -23.77 -12.48
C HIS A 178 7.02 -24.34 -11.16
N ALA A 179 7.00 -25.67 -11.09
CA ALA A 179 7.48 -26.46 -9.98
C ALA A 179 9.01 -26.50 -9.89
N ALA A 180 9.56 -26.30 -8.69
CA ALA A 180 10.83 -26.90 -8.28
C ALA A 180 10.84 -27.16 -6.78
N SER A 181 11.33 -28.36 -6.43
CA SER A 181 11.35 -28.98 -5.10
C SER A 181 12.59 -28.58 -4.30
N ALA A 182 12.45 -28.35 -2.98
CA ALA A 182 13.25 -29.02 -1.94
C ALA A 182 12.91 -28.55 -0.49
N ASN A 183 12.35 -29.49 0.29
CA ASN A 183 12.51 -29.82 1.72
C ASN A 183 12.74 -28.76 2.83
N GLY A 184 11.81 -28.75 3.78
CA GLY A 184 12.04 -28.34 5.18
C GLY A 184 10.74 -28.31 6.01
N ALA A 185 10.53 -29.30 6.87
CA ALA A 185 9.26 -29.65 7.53
C ALA A 185 8.66 -28.62 8.53
N GLY A 186 7.32 -28.50 8.51
CA GLY A 186 6.50 -27.95 9.60
C GLY A 186 4.99 -28.10 9.32
N HIS A 187 4.29 -28.93 10.10
CA HIS A 187 2.82 -29.06 10.14
C HIS A 187 2.21 -27.81 10.84
N SER A 188 1.02 -27.24 10.60
CA SER A 188 -0.25 -27.71 10.03
C SER A 188 -1.27 -26.55 9.83
N HIS A 189 -2.36 -26.88 9.12
CA HIS A 189 -3.70 -26.26 9.02
C HIS A 189 -3.98 -25.09 8.07
N GLY A 190 -4.81 -25.38 7.05
CA GLY A 190 -5.79 -24.45 6.49
C GLY A 190 -5.38 -23.80 5.18
N GLY A 191 -5.88 -24.33 4.05
CA GLY A 191 -5.56 -23.88 2.71
C GLY A 191 -6.05 -22.45 2.42
N ALA A 192 -5.09 -21.53 2.39
CA ALA A 192 -4.95 -20.56 1.32
C ALA A 192 -3.52 -20.75 0.80
N THR A 193 -3.31 -20.77 -0.51
CA THR A 193 -1.96 -20.79 -1.09
C THR A 193 -1.31 -19.44 -0.80
N VAL A 194 -0.79 -19.27 0.42
CA VAL A 194 0.15 -18.20 0.74
C VAL A 194 1.33 -18.42 -0.19
N ALA A 195 1.64 -17.42 -1.03
CA ALA A 195 2.84 -17.45 -1.85
C ALA A 195 4.01 -17.83 -0.93
N THR A 196 4.73 -18.90 -1.26
CA THR A 196 5.87 -19.29 -0.44
C THR A 196 6.91 -18.18 -0.56
N PRO A 197 7.35 -17.55 0.55
CA PRO A 197 8.38 -16.54 0.47
C PRO A 197 9.62 -17.13 -0.20
N VAL A 198 10.17 -16.39 -1.15
CA VAL A 198 11.41 -16.76 -1.85
C VAL A 198 12.60 -16.53 -0.92
N ALA A 199 12.47 -15.56 -0.01
CA ALA A 199 13.40 -15.31 1.08
C ALA A 199 12.65 -14.69 2.28
N THR A 200 13.31 -14.66 3.43
CA THR A 200 12.91 -13.85 4.57
C THR A 200 14.08 -12.97 4.94
N ASN A 201 13.82 -11.69 5.16
CA ASN A 201 14.87 -10.80 5.65
C ASN A 201 15.17 -11.08 7.13
N ALA A 202 16.25 -10.48 7.63
CA ALA A 202 16.72 -10.69 8.99
C ALA A 202 15.71 -10.26 10.07
N ASP A 203 14.84 -9.32 9.75
CA ASP A 203 13.74 -8.86 10.62
C ASP A 203 12.50 -9.78 10.56
N GLY A 204 12.56 -10.87 9.78
CA GLY A 204 11.50 -11.87 9.66
C GLY A 204 10.38 -11.50 8.68
N PHE A 205 10.57 -10.46 7.86
CA PHE A 205 9.61 -10.10 6.81
C PHE A 205 9.77 -11.02 5.60
N PRO A 206 8.67 -11.61 5.09
CA PRO A 206 8.70 -12.43 3.90
C PRO A 206 8.92 -11.56 2.65
N LEU A 207 9.87 -11.98 1.82
CA LEU A 207 10.11 -11.45 0.48
C LEU A 207 9.55 -12.44 -0.54
N PHE A 208 8.63 -11.97 -1.37
CA PHE A 208 7.92 -12.82 -2.32
C PHE A 208 8.53 -12.79 -3.72
N GLY A 209 9.47 -11.88 -3.99
CA GLY A 209 10.05 -11.73 -5.32
C GLY A 209 9.08 -11.13 -6.35
N THR A 210 7.99 -10.51 -5.89
CA THR A 210 6.88 -10.07 -6.73
C THR A 210 6.90 -8.58 -7.01
N THR A 211 7.55 -7.79 -6.16
CA THR A 211 7.63 -6.33 -6.34
C THR A 211 8.47 -5.96 -7.57
N PRO A 212 8.22 -4.80 -8.20
CA PRO A 212 9.08 -4.30 -9.26
C PRO A 212 10.57 -4.32 -8.88
N CYS A 213 10.92 -3.85 -7.68
CA CYS A 213 12.30 -3.85 -7.19
C CYS A 213 12.91 -5.26 -7.13
N GLU A 214 12.20 -6.23 -6.55
CA GLU A 214 12.71 -7.61 -6.46
C GLU A 214 12.90 -8.25 -7.84
N LYS A 215 12.01 -7.95 -8.79
CA LYS A 215 12.09 -8.42 -10.18
C LYS A 215 13.23 -7.77 -10.97
N ALA A 216 13.65 -6.56 -10.60
CA ALA A 216 14.76 -5.86 -11.24
C ALA A 216 16.13 -6.55 -11.05
N GLY A 217 16.21 -7.46 -10.07
CA GLY A 217 17.39 -8.29 -9.81
C GLY A 217 17.84 -8.24 -8.35
N PRO A 218 19.10 -8.56 -8.07
CA PRO A 218 19.65 -8.47 -6.72
C PRO A 218 19.71 -7.01 -6.23
N PRO A 219 19.85 -6.79 -4.92
CA PRO A 219 19.99 -5.46 -4.35
C PRO A 219 21.04 -4.61 -5.05
N ALA A 220 20.76 -3.31 -5.21
CA ALA A 220 21.65 -2.36 -5.88
C ALA A 220 23.01 -2.22 -5.15
N SER A 221 22.99 -2.38 -3.83
CA SER A 221 24.14 -2.26 -2.94
C SER A 221 24.11 -3.35 -1.90
N LYS A 222 25.22 -4.05 -1.73
CA LYS A 222 25.36 -5.01 -0.64
C LYS A 222 25.51 -4.31 0.70
N GLY A 223 26.24 -3.21 0.76
CA GLY A 223 26.39 -2.44 2.00
C GLY A 223 25.07 -1.85 2.50
N GLN A 224 24.07 -1.70 1.63
CA GLN A 224 22.75 -1.20 2.00
C GLN A 224 21.85 -2.25 2.65
N VAL A 225 21.93 -3.50 2.19
CA VAL A 225 21.07 -4.58 2.67
C VAL A 225 21.77 -5.51 3.66
N LEU A 226 23.10 -5.50 3.73
CA LEU A 226 23.84 -6.32 4.69
C LEU A 226 24.20 -5.50 5.93
N ASP A 227 23.83 -6.00 7.10
CA ASP A 227 24.30 -5.46 8.38
C ASP A 227 25.77 -5.86 8.66
N ALA A 228 26.31 -5.39 9.79
CA ALA A 228 27.68 -5.69 10.19
C ALA A 228 27.89 -7.18 10.53
N GLU A 229 26.82 -7.86 10.91
CA GLU A 229 26.75 -9.29 11.22
C GLU A 229 26.62 -10.16 9.95
N GLY A 230 26.33 -9.56 8.80
CA GLY A 230 26.21 -10.20 7.49
C GLY A 230 24.82 -10.71 7.14
N HIS A 231 23.76 -10.28 7.84
CA HIS A 231 22.38 -10.63 7.53
C HIS A 231 21.78 -9.72 6.44
N ASP A 232 20.89 -10.30 5.62
CA ASP A 232 20.19 -9.58 4.54
C ASP A 232 18.89 -8.95 5.03
N HIS A 233 18.80 -7.63 4.88
CA HIS A 233 17.67 -6.78 5.23
C HIS A 233 16.99 -6.16 4.00
N ARG A 234 17.11 -6.78 2.82
CA ARG A 234 16.23 -6.36 1.71
C ARG A 234 14.77 -6.43 2.16
N GLY A 235 13.98 -5.41 1.87
CA GLY A 235 12.58 -5.34 2.35
C GLY A 235 12.34 -4.26 3.42
N PRO A 236 11.19 -4.33 4.11
CA PRO A 236 10.92 -3.45 5.23
C PRO A 236 11.79 -3.80 6.43
N TYR A 237 12.14 -2.77 7.20
CA TYR A 237 12.89 -2.92 8.45
C TYR A 237 11.95 -2.88 9.64
N ALA A 238 12.30 -3.63 10.69
CA ALA A 238 11.65 -3.46 11.99
C ALA A 238 11.87 -2.02 12.49
N GLN A 239 10.77 -1.32 12.74
CA GLN A 239 10.79 0.05 13.25
C GLN A 239 10.80 0.03 14.77
N GLU A 240 11.66 0.84 15.37
CA GLU A 240 11.67 1.08 16.80
C GLU A 240 10.66 2.17 17.17
N LEU A 241 10.07 2.01 18.37
CA LEU A 241 9.07 2.94 18.87
C LEU A 241 9.71 4.26 19.27
N LEU A 242 9.25 5.34 18.66
CA LEU A 242 9.68 6.71 18.96
C LEU A 242 8.92 7.30 20.15
N THR A 243 9.64 8.03 21.00
CA THR A 243 9.04 8.87 22.04
C THR A 243 8.19 9.99 21.40
N PRO A 244 7.26 10.62 22.15
CA PRO A 244 6.52 11.78 21.64
C PRO A 244 7.42 12.93 21.15
N ALA A 245 8.54 13.17 21.82
CA ALA A 245 9.48 14.23 21.45
C ALA A 245 10.22 13.89 20.14
N GLU A 246 10.74 12.66 20.02
CA GLU A 246 11.40 12.21 18.77
C GLU A 246 10.44 12.25 17.59
N ARG A 247 9.18 11.82 17.77
CA ARG A 247 8.16 11.92 16.70
C ARG A 247 7.93 13.36 16.26
N GLN A 248 7.88 14.30 17.21
CA GLN A 248 7.68 15.71 16.87
C GLN A 248 8.87 16.28 16.11
N SER A 249 10.09 15.97 16.54
CA SER A 249 11.31 16.37 15.83
C SER A 249 11.40 15.75 14.44
N LEU A 250 11.15 14.45 14.32
CA LEU A 250 11.20 13.73 13.05
C LEU A 250 10.20 14.30 12.05
N VAL A 251 8.98 14.61 12.48
CA VAL A 251 7.98 15.26 11.61
C VAL A 251 8.49 16.61 11.11
N ALA A 252 9.07 17.43 11.98
CA ALA A 252 9.60 18.74 11.59
C ALA A 252 10.79 18.62 10.62
N GLU A 253 11.65 17.62 10.79
CA GLU A 253 12.77 17.33 9.88
C GLU A 253 12.26 16.81 8.52
N GLN A 254 11.29 15.90 8.52
CA GLN A 254 10.68 15.41 7.29
C GLN A 254 9.92 16.51 6.54
N GLU A 255 9.29 17.45 7.23
CA GLU A 255 8.69 18.64 6.58
C GLU A 255 9.74 19.50 5.87
N GLN A 256 10.92 19.68 6.49
CA GLN A 256 12.04 20.39 5.87
C GLN A 256 12.56 19.64 4.63
N ALA A 257 12.72 18.32 4.74
CA ALA A 257 13.12 17.46 3.63
C ALA A 257 12.11 17.54 2.48
N ARG A 258 10.80 17.44 2.76
CA ARG A 258 9.72 17.59 1.76
C ARG A 258 9.76 18.93 1.03
N ALA A 259 10.10 20.02 1.73
CA ALA A 259 10.23 21.33 1.10
C ALA A 259 11.33 21.37 0.03
N VAL A 260 12.38 20.55 0.18
CA VAL A 260 13.44 20.40 -0.83
C VAL A 260 12.91 19.74 -2.10
N ALA A 261 12.07 18.72 -1.97
CA ALA A 261 11.46 18.06 -3.13
C ALA A 261 10.60 19.02 -3.96
N ILE A 262 9.86 19.92 -3.29
CA ILE A 262 9.10 20.99 -3.96
C ILE A 262 10.03 21.99 -4.66
N LYS A 263 11.19 22.28 -4.07
CA LYS A 263 12.17 23.24 -4.60
C LYS A 263 12.88 22.72 -5.85
N TYR A 264 13.15 21.42 -5.93
CA TYR A 264 13.89 20.79 -7.04
C TYR A 264 13.08 19.67 -7.71
N PRO A 265 11.91 19.98 -8.29
CA PRO A 265 10.97 18.97 -8.78
C PRO A 265 11.49 18.18 -9.99
N THR A 266 12.56 18.66 -10.64
CA THR A 266 13.13 18.05 -11.85
C THR A 266 14.66 18.03 -11.83
N VAL A 267 15.24 17.14 -12.63
CA VAL A 267 16.70 17.09 -12.86
C VAL A 267 17.25 18.46 -13.25
N ALA A 268 16.60 19.17 -14.17
CA ALA A 268 17.05 20.49 -14.62
C ALA A 268 17.16 21.48 -13.44
N THR A 269 16.14 21.52 -12.56
CA THR A 269 16.16 22.40 -11.38
C THR A 269 17.26 22.04 -10.37
N ALA A 270 17.63 20.76 -10.26
CA ALA A 270 18.74 20.33 -9.41
C ALA A 270 20.10 20.71 -10.03
N GLU A 271 20.26 20.53 -11.34
CA GLU A 271 21.50 20.91 -12.04
C GLU A 271 21.76 22.42 -11.99
N ASP A 272 20.72 23.23 -12.15
CA ASP A 272 20.77 24.69 -11.97
C ASP A 272 21.17 25.09 -10.54
N ALA A 273 20.78 24.28 -9.55
CA ALA A 273 21.14 24.47 -8.14
C ALA A 273 22.52 23.92 -7.77
N GLY A 274 23.27 23.37 -8.73
CA GLY A 274 24.64 22.91 -8.53
C GLY A 274 24.78 21.42 -8.20
N TYR A 275 23.69 20.65 -8.16
CA TYR A 275 23.78 19.20 -8.09
C TYR A 275 24.29 18.63 -9.43
N ARG A 276 25.00 17.51 -9.39
CA ARG A 276 25.53 16.85 -10.59
C ARG A 276 25.22 15.37 -10.54
N LYS A 277 24.86 14.79 -11.68
CA LYS A 277 24.61 13.36 -11.78
C LYS A 277 25.81 12.58 -11.24
N SER A 278 25.56 11.71 -10.27
CA SER A 278 26.54 10.77 -9.72
C SER A 278 26.24 9.34 -10.15
N THR A 279 24.97 8.98 -10.35
CA THR A 279 24.56 7.69 -10.89
C THR A 279 23.58 7.86 -12.06
N ALA A 280 23.56 6.91 -13.00
CA ALA A 280 22.39 6.77 -13.88
C ALA A 280 21.21 6.20 -13.06
N TYR A 281 20.04 5.98 -13.66
CA TYR A 281 18.95 5.33 -12.93
C TYR A 281 19.41 3.96 -12.40
N VAL A 282 19.33 3.79 -11.09
CA VAL A 282 19.60 2.52 -10.41
C VAL A 282 18.26 1.95 -9.95
N PRO A 283 17.93 0.69 -10.27
CA PRO A 283 16.71 0.07 -9.81
C PRO A 283 16.55 0.17 -8.29
N CYS A 284 15.30 0.31 -7.85
CA CYS A 284 14.87 0.47 -6.47
C CYS A 284 15.25 1.78 -5.76
N ILE A 285 16.23 2.55 -6.26
CA ILE A 285 16.78 3.72 -5.56
C ILE A 285 16.84 5.00 -6.39
N GLY A 286 16.63 4.94 -7.71
CA GLY A 286 16.59 6.11 -8.57
C GLY A 286 17.95 6.58 -9.11
N ALA A 287 17.91 7.62 -9.95
CA ALA A 287 19.10 8.32 -10.42
C ALA A 287 19.55 9.36 -9.40
N HIS A 288 20.83 9.34 -9.01
CA HIS A 288 21.35 10.22 -7.99
C HIS A 288 22.01 11.45 -8.59
N TYR A 289 21.68 12.60 -8.03
CA TYR A 289 22.31 13.89 -8.30
C TYR A 289 22.89 14.41 -6.99
N THR A 290 24.21 14.51 -6.94
CA THR A 290 24.97 14.80 -5.72
C THR A 290 25.54 16.21 -5.77
N ASN A 291 25.43 16.93 -4.65
CA ASN A 291 26.17 18.15 -4.38
C ASN A 291 27.19 17.86 -3.26
N THR A 292 28.43 17.59 -3.66
CA THR A 292 29.48 17.16 -2.73
C THR A 292 29.86 18.21 -1.70
N ALA A 293 29.56 19.50 -1.93
CA ALA A 293 29.80 20.55 -0.95
C ALA A 293 28.87 20.44 0.27
N LEU A 294 27.73 19.78 0.11
CA LEU A 294 26.76 19.53 1.18
C LEU A 294 27.05 18.24 1.96
N ALA A 295 27.97 17.39 1.48
CA ALA A 295 28.29 16.12 2.11
C ALA A 295 29.15 16.23 3.39
N ILE A 296 29.37 17.45 3.90
CA ILE A 296 30.19 17.70 5.09
C ILE A 296 29.47 17.44 6.41
N GLY A 297 28.15 17.26 6.39
CA GLY A 297 27.33 17.03 7.58
C GLY A 297 25.87 16.78 7.23
N PHE A 298 25.13 16.18 8.16
CA PHE A 298 23.69 15.99 8.01
C PHE A 298 22.92 17.28 8.26
N ASN A 299 21.94 17.56 7.39
CA ASN A 299 20.93 18.60 7.58
C ASN A 299 19.72 18.29 6.72
N ALA A 300 18.57 18.01 7.36
CA ALA A 300 17.32 17.62 6.70
C ALA A 300 16.90 18.59 5.57
N SER A 301 17.15 19.89 5.73
CA SER A 301 16.77 20.95 4.77
C SER A 301 17.75 21.13 3.59
N THR A 302 18.92 20.49 3.62
CA THR A 302 19.94 20.60 2.58
C THR A 302 20.57 19.23 2.28
N PRO A 303 19.80 18.28 1.71
CA PRO A 303 20.32 16.97 1.34
C PRO A 303 21.46 17.12 0.34
N SER A 304 22.50 16.32 0.53
CA SER A 304 23.62 16.25 -0.41
C SER A 304 23.26 15.49 -1.67
N GLU A 305 22.16 14.72 -1.69
CA GLU A 305 21.72 13.96 -2.85
C GLU A 305 20.21 14.06 -3.10
N LEU A 306 19.85 14.16 -4.37
CA LEU A 306 18.47 14.18 -4.87
C LEU A 306 18.26 12.99 -5.81
N LEU A 307 17.14 12.29 -5.65
CA LEU A 307 16.84 11.06 -6.38
C LEU A 307 15.73 11.31 -7.41
N TYR A 308 15.96 10.91 -8.65
CA TYR A 308 15.04 11.13 -9.77
C TYR A 308 14.61 9.82 -10.44
N ASP A 309 13.41 9.82 -11.03
CA ASP A 309 12.85 8.68 -11.80
C ASP A 309 13.56 8.39 -13.12
N GLY A 310 14.60 9.15 -13.46
CA GLY A 310 15.39 9.00 -14.66
C GLY A 310 16.49 10.05 -14.74
N THR A 311 17.05 10.22 -15.93
CA THR A 311 18.14 11.18 -16.17
C THR A 311 17.82 12.25 -17.21
N ALA A 312 16.59 12.29 -17.71
CA ALA A 312 16.15 13.35 -18.60
C ALA A 312 15.99 14.66 -17.81
N PRO A 313 16.18 15.83 -18.43
CA PRO A 313 16.06 17.12 -17.72
C PRO A 313 14.71 17.32 -17.02
N ASP A 314 13.64 16.68 -17.50
CA ASP A 314 12.28 16.76 -16.96
C ASP A 314 11.90 15.60 -16.02
N SER A 315 12.79 14.62 -15.82
CA SER A 315 12.63 13.52 -14.84
C SER A 315 12.29 14.06 -13.45
N LYS A 316 11.37 13.39 -12.76
CA LYS A 316 10.74 13.86 -11.52
C LYS A 316 11.49 13.37 -10.29
N ILE A 317 11.53 14.23 -9.27
CA ILE A 317 12.07 13.85 -7.96
C ILE A 317 11.20 12.76 -7.34
N ILE A 318 11.82 11.72 -6.79
CA ILE A 318 11.14 10.57 -6.18
C ILE A 318 11.65 10.27 -4.77
N GLY A 319 12.78 10.84 -4.38
CA GLY A 319 13.36 10.65 -3.06
C GLY A 319 14.50 11.62 -2.80
N LEU A 320 14.99 11.60 -1.58
CA LEU A 320 16.17 12.34 -1.15
C LEU A 320 17.20 11.35 -0.61
N SER A 321 18.45 11.78 -0.56
CA SER A 321 19.49 11.05 0.15
C SER A 321 20.50 12.00 0.80
N TYR A 322 21.11 11.50 1.86
CA TYR A 322 22.11 12.22 2.63
C TYR A 322 23.39 11.40 2.60
N LEU A 323 24.30 11.79 1.72
CA LEU A 323 25.69 11.39 1.73
C LEU A 323 26.46 12.30 2.70
N VAL A 324 27.11 11.73 3.71
CA VAL A 324 27.83 12.46 4.75
C VAL A 324 29.21 11.86 4.96
N TRP A 325 30.26 12.69 4.84
CA TRP A 325 31.60 12.33 5.29
C TRP A 325 31.68 12.44 6.81
N HIS A 326 31.84 11.31 7.48
CA HIS A 326 31.88 11.23 8.94
C HIS A 326 32.87 10.14 9.38
N PRO A 327 34.15 10.50 9.61
CA PRO A 327 35.12 9.56 10.14
C PRO A 327 34.77 9.18 11.58
N GLY A 328 34.86 7.90 11.91
CA GLY A 328 34.61 7.41 13.28
C GLY A 328 33.23 6.78 13.52
N GLY A 329 32.43 6.56 12.48
CA GLY A 329 31.16 5.84 12.55
C GLY A 329 30.01 6.60 11.89
N ALA A 330 28.80 6.02 11.91
CA ALA A 330 27.62 6.67 11.38
C ALA A 330 27.38 8.02 12.11
N PRO A 331 27.03 9.10 11.39
CA PRO A 331 26.67 10.36 12.01
C PRO A 331 25.32 10.25 12.74
N GLU A 332 25.05 11.22 13.62
CA GLU A 332 23.66 11.48 14.05
C GLU A 332 22.88 12.04 12.85
N GLY A 333 21.69 11.48 12.60
CA GLY A 333 20.85 11.86 11.47
C GLY A 333 19.48 12.37 11.92
N PHE A 334 18.43 11.75 11.40
CA PHE A 334 17.06 12.11 11.75
C PHE A 334 16.73 11.73 13.19
N ALA A 335 15.73 12.38 13.78
CA ALA A 335 15.32 12.10 15.14
C ALA A 335 14.80 10.66 15.31
N GLY A 336 15.41 9.95 16.26
CA GLY A 336 15.13 8.54 16.57
C GLY A 336 16.13 7.58 15.91
N PRO A 337 15.99 6.26 16.13
CA PRO A 337 16.97 5.27 15.67
C PRO A 337 16.61 4.63 14.31
N ASN A 338 15.58 5.14 13.63
CA ASN A 338 14.99 4.46 12.47
C ASN A 338 15.65 4.84 11.14
N ASP A 339 16.49 5.88 11.09
CA ASP A 339 17.31 6.17 9.93
C ASP A 339 18.47 5.16 9.82
N ARG A 340 18.69 4.64 8.61
CA ARG A 340 19.61 3.52 8.39
C ARG A 340 20.79 3.97 7.55
N TRP A 341 21.82 4.41 8.26
CA TRP A 341 23.10 4.75 7.66
C TRP A 341 23.81 3.50 7.16
N HIS A 342 24.24 3.54 5.91
CA HIS A 342 25.01 2.48 5.30
C HIS A 342 26.23 3.05 4.56
N GLN A 343 27.12 2.16 4.11
CA GLN A 343 28.33 2.55 3.39
C GLN A 343 28.52 1.69 2.15
N HIS A 344 29.29 2.21 1.20
CA HIS A 344 29.75 1.42 0.07
C HIS A 344 31.22 0.98 0.24
N THR A 345 31.43 -0.05 1.05
CA THR A 345 32.74 -0.64 1.34
C THR A 345 32.91 -2.05 0.78
N PHE A 346 31.83 -2.70 0.29
CA PHE A 346 31.86 -4.10 -0.09
C PHE A 346 32.71 -4.31 -1.35
N ASN A 347 33.54 -5.36 -1.37
CA ASN A 347 34.39 -5.72 -2.52
C ASN A 347 35.21 -4.51 -3.06
N GLY A 348 35.70 -3.65 -2.16
CA GLY A 348 36.48 -2.45 -2.51
C GLY A 348 35.64 -1.25 -2.94
N GLY A 349 34.32 -1.26 -2.71
CA GLY A 349 33.39 -0.14 -2.87
C GLY A 349 32.85 0.05 -4.30
N LEU A 350 32.44 1.27 -4.66
CA LEU A 350 31.80 1.54 -5.96
C LEU A 350 32.79 1.55 -7.13
N CYS A 351 32.32 1.21 -8.33
CA CYS A 351 33.11 1.40 -9.55
C CYS A 351 32.93 2.83 -10.09
N MET A 352 33.97 3.66 -9.95
CA MET A 352 33.91 5.08 -10.26
C MET A 352 34.66 5.41 -11.56
N LYS A 353 34.12 6.35 -12.34
CA LYS A 353 34.76 6.92 -13.54
C LYS A 353 34.36 8.38 -13.71
N GLY A 354 35.32 9.30 -13.58
CA GLY A 354 35.08 10.72 -13.83
C GLY A 354 33.98 11.34 -12.97
N GLY A 355 33.86 10.93 -11.70
CA GLY A 355 32.82 11.39 -10.78
C GLY A 355 31.48 10.64 -10.86
N LEU A 356 31.34 9.70 -11.80
CA LEU A 356 30.15 8.85 -11.95
C LEU A 356 30.38 7.46 -11.39
N VAL A 357 29.36 6.91 -10.75
CA VAL A 357 29.24 5.47 -10.46
C VAL A 357 28.84 4.77 -11.76
N VAL A 358 29.74 3.96 -12.29
CA VAL A 358 29.53 3.17 -13.52
C VAL A 358 29.31 1.68 -13.23
N GLY A 359 29.20 1.33 -11.95
CA GLY A 359 28.76 0.03 -11.48
C GLY A 359 28.81 -0.09 -9.96
N GLY A 360 27.91 -0.92 -9.41
CA GLY A 360 27.83 -1.15 -7.98
C GLY A 360 28.99 -1.98 -7.42
N GLU A 361 28.92 -2.21 -6.12
CA GLU A 361 29.96 -2.86 -5.32
C GLU A 361 30.21 -4.32 -5.69
N GLN A 362 29.20 -5.00 -6.22
CA GLN A 362 29.25 -6.38 -6.68
C GLN A 362 30.20 -6.61 -7.86
N LEU A 363 30.51 -5.57 -8.66
CA LEU A 363 31.47 -5.69 -9.75
C LEU A 363 32.88 -5.94 -9.22
N SER A 364 33.56 -6.93 -9.78
CA SER A 364 34.98 -7.17 -9.54
C SER A 364 35.84 -5.99 -10.02
N LYS A 365 37.07 -5.92 -9.51
CA LYS A 365 38.06 -4.93 -9.97
C LYS A 365 38.34 -5.02 -11.47
N ALA A 366 38.36 -6.24 -12.03
CA ALA A 366 38.60 -6.47 -13.45
C ALA A 366 37.44 -5.96 -14.33
N GLU A 367 36.20 -6.27 -13.95
CA GLU A 367 35.00 -5.77 -14.66
C GLU A 367 34.90 -4.24 -14.57
N CYS A 368 35.24 -3.66 -13.41
CA CYS A 368 35.30 -2.21 -13.26
C CYS A 368 36.34 -1.57 -14.18
N ALA A 369 37.54 -2.17 -14.28
CA ALA A 369 38.59 -1.71 -15.19
C ALA A 369 38.17 -1.84 -16.67
N GLN A 370 37.43 -2.89 -17.04
CA GLN A 370 36.87 -3.04 -18.40
C GLN A 370 35.88 -1.93 -18.75
N ARG A 371 35.17 -1.36 -17.76
CA ARG A 371 34.32 -0.17 -17.93
C ARG A 371 35.12 1.15 -17.97
N GLY A 372 36.44 1.07 -17.82
CA GLY A 372 37.35 2.21 -17.72
C GLY A 372 37.23 2.96 -16.39
N GLY A 373 36.73 2.29 -15.34
CA GLY A 373 36.65 2.82 -13.99
C GLY A 373 37.65 2.17 -13.04
N PHE A 374 37.59 2.57 -11.77
CA PHE A 374 38.34 1.98 -10.67
C PHE A 374 37.47 1.86 -9.42
N LYS A 375 37.77 0.87 -8.57
CA LYS A 375 37.04 0.63 -7.33
C LYS A 375 37.43 1.66 -6.28
N VAL A 376 36.44 2.26 -5.62
CA VAL A 376 36.63 3.27 -4.57
C VAL A 376 35.85 2.86 -3.33
N GLY A 377 36.58 2.52 -2.25
CA GLY A 377 36.01 2.19 -0.96
C GLY A 377 35.63 3.46 -0.19
N LEU A 378 34.37 3.58 0.20
CA LEU A 378 33.82 4.78 0.83
C LEU A 378 33.68 4.60 2.36
N GLN A 379 34.80 4.34 3.03
CA GLN A 379 34.88 3.89 4.43
C GLN A 379 34.47 4.94 5.47
N ASP A 380 34.58 6.23 5.13
CA ASP A 380 34.19 7.34 6.01
C ASP A 380 32.99 8.11 5.43
N ILE A 381 32.29 7.52 4.46
CA ILE A 381 31.13 8.14 3.84
C ILE A 381 29.91 7.28 4.12
N TRP A 382 28.92 7.90 4.74
CA TRP A 382 27.67 7.29 5.14
C TRP A 382 26.56 7.82 4.27
N MET A 383 25.61 6.96 3.94
CA MET A 383 24.46 7.28 3.12
C MET A 383 23.19 6.80 3.82
N VAL A 384 22.15 7.61 3.75
CA VAL A 384 20.79 7.21 4.09
C VAL A 384 19.82 7.72 3.03
N HIS A 385 18.84 6.90 2.67
CA HIS A 385 17.75 7.27 1.77
C HIS A 385 16.56 7.80 2.58
N ASP A 386 15.84 8.78 2.03
CA ASP A 386 14.67 9.40 2.65
C ASP A 386 13.54 9.56 1.62
N TRP A 387 12.52 8.69 1.74
CA TRP A 387 11.37 8.57 0.83
C TRP A 387 10.22 9.46 1.27
N VAL A 388 10.44 10.78 1.24
CA VAL A 388 9.47 11.78 1.71
C VAL A 388 8.71 12.49 0.57
N VAL A 389 8.98 12.17 -0.69
CA VAL A 389 8.30 12.85 -1.80
C VAL A 389 6.84 12.39 -1.88
N PRO A 390 5.85 13.30 -1.79
CA PRO A 390 4.44 12.92 -1.89
C PRO A 390 4.11 12.21 -3.20
N GLY A 391 3.43 11.06 -3.12
CA GLY A 391 3.10 10.21 -4.26
C GLY A 391 4.19 9.22 -4.67
N PHE A 392 5.33 9.23 -3.97
CA PHE A 392 6.44 8.27 -4.13
C PHE A 392 6.84 7.68 -2.77
N GLU A 393 5.87 7.49 -1.88
CA GLU A 393 6.09 6.84 -0.59
C GLU A 393 6.57 5.39 -0.79
N CYS A 394 7.65 5.04 -0.09
CA CYS A 394 8.17 3.69 -0.10
C CYS A 394 7.37 2.80 0.87
N SER A 395 6.74 1.74 0.36
CA SER A 395 5.97 0.82 1.22
C SER A 395 6.84 -0.02 2.17
N TRP A 396 8.15 -0.11 1.91
CA TRP A 396 9.11 -0.70 2.86
C TRP A 396 9.54 0.24 3.98
N GLY A 397 9.13 1.52 3.92
CA GLY A 397 9.35 2.51 4.97
C GLY A 397 10.17 3.69 4.48
N VAL A 398 10.04 4.82 5.19
CA VAL A 398 10.61 6.11 4.77
C VAL A 398 12.14 6.11 4.69
N PHE A 399 12.82 5.30 5.50
CA PHE A 399 14.28 5.14 5.50
C PHE A 399 14.74 3.80 4.93
N ALA A 400 13.86 3.08 4.22
CA ALA A 400 14.25 1.82 3.60
C ALA A 400 15.38 2.05 2.59
N GLY A 401 16.35 1.14 2.55
CA GLY A 401 17.45 1.24 1.60
C GLY A 401 16.98 1.14 0.14
N GLU A 402 15.93 0.35 -0.12
CA GLU A 402 15.32 0.18 -1.43
C GLU A 402 13.82 0.49 -1.36
N CYS A 403 13.26 0.95 -2.47
CA CYS A 403 11.83 1.21 -2.62
C CYS A 403 11.20 0.18 -3.57
N PRO A 404 10.23 -0.65 -3.10
CA PRO A 404 9.72 -1.78 -3.87
C PRO A 404 9.00 -1.36 -5.17
N GLU A 405 8.45 -0.16 -5.19
CA GLU A 405 7.73 0.41 -6.33
C GLU A 405 8.67 0.78 -7.50
N LEU A 406 9.97 0.97 -7.25
CA LEU A 406 10.91 1.60 -8.19
C LEU A 406 11.74 0.60 -9.02
N GLY A 407 11.10 -0.42 -9.59
CA GLY A 407 11.75 -1.56 -10.25
C GLY A 407 12.34 -1.36 -11.65
N GLY A 408 12.42 -0.12 -12.16
CA GLY A 408 12.86 0.15 -13.53
C GLY A 408 14.26 -0.35 -13.89
N LYS A 409 14.69 -0.14 -15.13
CA LYS A 409 15.96 -0.71 -15.66
C LYS A 409 17.21 0.14 -15.39
N PRO A 410 18.39 -0.48 -15.16
CA PRO A 410 19.65 0.25 -15.05
C PRO A 410 19.90 1.19 -16.25
N GLY A 411 20.06 2.48 -15.96
CA GLY A 411 20.29 3.51 -16.97
C GLY A 411 19.05 3.98 -17.75
N GLY A 412 17.88 3.42 -17.47
CA GLY A 412 16.59 3.83 -18.01
C GLY A 412 15.83 4.79 -17.09
N THR A 413 14.54 4.53 -16.90
CA THR A 413 13.65 5.20 -15.95
C THR A 413 13.10 4.23 -14.92
N ALA A 414 12.41 4.74 -13.90
CA ALA A 414 11.69 3.93 -12.91
C ALA A 414 10.58 3.06 -13.50
N TRP A 415 10.16 3.35 -14.72
CA TRP A 415 8.97 2.78 -15.36
C TRP A 415 9.30 1.89 -16.55
N ASP A 416 10.59 1.74 -16.88
CA ASP A 416 11.09 0.89 -17.98
C ASP A 416 11.21 -0.57 -17.55
#